data_AF-A0A8X7V4U9-F1
#
_entry.id   AF-A0A8X7V4U9-F1
#
_cell.length_a   1.000
_cell.length_b   1.000
_cell.length_c   1.000
_cell.angle_alpha   90.00
_cell.angle_beta   90.00
_cell.angle_gamma   90.00
#
_symmetry.space_group_name_H-M   'P 1'
#
loop_
_entity.id
_entity.type
_entity.pdbx_description
1 polymer ?
#
loop_
_entity_poly.entity_id
_entity_poly.type
_entity_poly.pdbx_seq_one_letter_code
_entity_poly.pdbx_strand_id
1 'polypeptide(L)'
;MLAQRDWFGLDHSLHVRLFSFLSYQKNLRSLIAMAAYRADDDYDFLYKVVLIGESGVSKSNLLSRFTRNEFSLESKSTIGVEFAT
;
A
#
# COMPACT_ATOMS: atom_id res chain seq x y z
N MET A 1 -31.06 -7.40 26.59
CA MET A 1 -32.28 -6.56 26.44
C MET A 1 -31.94 -5.52 25.38
N LEU A 2 -32.45 -5.47 24.14
CA LEU A 2 -33.61 -6.02 23.46
C LEU A 2 -33.25 -6.07 21.96
N ALA A 3 -33.25 -7.24 21.32
CA ALA A 3 -33.44 -7.43 19.87
C ALA A 3 -33.49 -8.93 19.52
N GLN A 4 -34.25 -9.70 20.30
CA GLN A 4 -34.67 -11.04 19.96
C GLN A 4 -36.19 -11.03 20.13
N ARG A 5 -36.87 -10.41 19.17
CA ARG A 5 -38.32 -10.48 19.05
C ARG A 5 -38.65 -10.80 17.60
N ASP A 6 -39.10 -12.04 17.45
CA ASP A 6 -40.16 -12.47 16.54
C ASP A 6 -39.84 -12.45 15.03
N TRP A 7 -39.22 -13.55 14.57
CA TRP A 7 -39.29 -14.01 13.17
C TRP A 7 -39.93 -15.41 13.07
N PHE A 8 -40.88 -15.72 13.95
CA PHE A 8 -41.74 -16.90 13.82
C PHE A 8 -42.89 -16.56 12.86
N GLY A 9 -42.62 -16.48 11.55
CA GLY A 9 -43.69 -16.22 10.59
C GLY A 9 -43.30 -15.94 9.14
N LEU A 10 -42.04 -16.09 8.73
CA LEU A 10 -41.66 -15.91 7.33
C LEU A 10 -41.02 -17.19 6.78
N ASP A 11 -41.58 -17.63 5.65
CA ASP A 11 -41.31 -18.84 4.89
C ASP A 11 -39.83 -19.27 4.95
N HIS A 12 -39.58 -20.55 5.24
CA HIS A 12 -38.24 -21.15 5.33
C HIS A 12 -37.37 -20.83 4.09
N SER A 13 -38.01 -20.60 2.94
CA SER A 13 -37.39 -20.14 1.69
C SER A 13 -36.71 -18.78 1.79
N LEU A 14 -37.29 -17.81 2.52
CA LEU A 14 -36.74 -16.46 2.65
C LEU A 14 -35.49 -16.43 3.53
N HIS A 15 -35.44 -17.24 4.58
CA HIS A 15 -34.26 -17.38 5.43
C HIS A 15 -33.07 -17.95 4.66
N VAL A 16 -33.30 -18.98 3.84
CA VAL A 16 -32.26 -19.56 2.97
C VAL A 16 -31.79 -18.54 1.92
N ARG A 17 -32.72 -17.79 1.31
CA ARG A 17 -32.39 -16.73 0.34
C ARG A 17 -31.61 -15.58 0.97
N LEU A 18 -31.99 -15.13 2.16
CA LEU A 18 -31.29 -14.07 2.88
C LEU A 18 -29.90 -14.54 3.32
N PHE A 19 -29.77 -15.78 3.80
CA PHE A 19 -28.48 -16.35 4.16
C PHE A 19 -27.55 -16.49 2.95
N SER A 20 -28.07 -16.99 1.82
CA SER A 20 -27.32 -17.07 0.56
C SER A 20 -26.88 -15.67 0.08
N PHE A 21 -27.76 -14.68 0.14
CA PHE A 21 -27.45 -13.29 -0.23
C PHE A 21 -26.39 -12.67 0.68
N LEU A 22 -26.52 -12.82 2.00
CA LEU A 22 -25.53 -12.33 2.97
C LEU A 22 -24.18 -13.02 2.79
N SER A 23 -24.17 -14.33 2.48
CA SER A 23 -22.96 -15.08 2.15
C SER A 23 -22.32 -14.57 0.86
N TYR A 24 -23.12 -14.31 -0.19
CA TYR A 24 -22.66 -13.73 -1.44
C TYR A 24 -22.02 -12.34 -1.22
N GLN A 25 -22.66 -11.47 -0.45
CA GLN A 25 -22.12 -10.15 -0.10
C GLN A 25 -20.80 -10.25 0.70
N LYS A 26 -20.67 -11.24 1.59
CA LYS A 26 -19.42 -11.52 2.32
C LYS A 26 -18.30 -11.98 1.38
N ASN A 27 -18.59 -12.90 0.46
CA ASN A 27 -17.61 -13.36 -0.54
C ASN A 27 -17.22 -12.25 -1.52
N LEU A 28 -18.16 -11.38 -1.90
CA LEU A 28 -17.88 -10.25 -2.77
C LEU A 28 -16.95 -9.23 -2.07
N ARG A 29 -17.17 -9.00 -0.77
CA ARG A 29 -16.30 -8.14 0.05
C ARG A 29 -14.90 -8.73 0.23
N SER A 30 -14.76 -10.03 0.44
CA SER A 30 -13.42 -10.66 0.53
C SER A 30 -12.67 -10.58 -0.79
N LEU A 31 -13.36 -10.75 -1.93
CA LEU A 31 -12.76 -10.60 -3.25
C LEU A 31 -12.28 -9.16 -3.52
N ILE A 32 -13.09 -8.15 -3.17
CA ILE A 32 -12.70 -6.74 -3.33
C ILE A 32 -11.53 -6.39 -2.38
N ALA A 33 -11.53 -6.91 -1.16
CA ALA A 33 -10.42 -6.73 -0.21
C ALA A 33 -9.12 -7.38 -0.71
N MET A 34 -9.17 -8.58 -1.29
CA MET A 34 -8.01 -9.23 -1.90
C MET A 34 -7.51 -8.50 -3.15
N ALA A 35 -8.40 -7.94 -3.96
CA ALA A 35 -8.03 -7.13 -5.11
C ALA A 35 -7.37 -5.80 -4.69
N ALA A 36 -7.87 -5.17 -3.63
CA ALA A 36 -7.27 -3.96 -3.08
C ALA A 36 -5.88 -4.23 -2.46
N TYR A 37 -5.69 -5.38 -1.80
CA TYR A 37 -4.40 -5.75 -1.20
C TYR A 37 -3.30 -6.05 -2.23
N ARG A 38 -3.68 -6.36 -3.48
CA ARG A 38 -2.72 -6.56 -4.58
C ARG A 38 -2.24 -5.26 -5.20
N ALA A 39 -2.99 -4.16 -5.05
CA ALA A 39 -2.69 -2.92 -5.76
C ALA A 39 -1.57 -2.08 -5.12
N ASP A 40 -1.18 -2.38 -3.88
CA ASP A 40 -0.20 -1.56 -3.12
C ASP A 40 1.25 -2.12 -3.19
N ASP A 41 1.44 -3.37 -3.63
CA ASP A 41 2.70 -4.13 -3.49
C ASP A 41 3.28 -4.70 -4.80
N ASP A 42 2.77 -4.36 -5.98
CA ASP A 42 3.29 -4.89 -7.25
C ASP A 42 4.55 -4.12 -7.72
N TYR A 43 5.62 -4.17 -6.92
CA TYR A 43 6.99 -3.91 -7.40
C TYR A 43 7.63 -5.26 -7.77
N ASP A 44 7.84 -5.52 -9.06
CA ASP A 44 8.53 -6.74 -9.52
C ASP A 44 9.96 -6.85 -8.97
N PHE A 45 10.62 -5.70 -8.76
CA PHE A 45 11.98 -5.62 -8.22
C PHE A 45 12.17 -4.36 -7.37
N LEU A 46 12.65 -4.54 -6.14
CA LEU A 46 13.06 -3.46 -5.25
C LEU A 46 14.58 -3.48 -5.09
N TYR A 47 15.24 -2.38 -5.46
CA TYR A 47 16.69 -2.24 -5.35
C TYR A 47 17.06 -1.22 -4.27
N LYS A 48 17.98 -1.61 -3.38
CA LYS A 48 18.59 -0.71 -2.40
C LYS A 48 20.00 -0.35 -2.87
N VAL A 49 20.20 0.91 -3.27
CA VAL A 49 21.49 1.43 -3.73
C VAL A 49 22.14 2.25 -2.61
N VAL A 50 23.42 2.01 -2.35
CA VAL A 50 24.21 2.76 -1.36
C VAL A 50 25.45 3.33 -2.07
N LEU A 51 25.56 4.66 -2.09
CA LEU A 51 26.70 5.37 -2.68
C LEU A 51 27.74 5.68 -1.60
N ILE A 52 28.96 5.14 -1.75
CA ILE A 52 30.07 5.29 -0.81
C ILE A 52 31.23 6.04 -1.49
N GLY A 53 31.96 6.87 -0.73
CA GLY A 53 33.14 7.60 -1.20
C GLY A 53 33.60 8.63 -0.18
N GLU A 54 34.69 9.35 -0.47
CA GLU A 54 35.21 10.39 0.41
C GLU A 54 34.24 11.57 0.60
N SER A 55 34.40 12.30 1.70
CA SER A 55 33.65 13.54 1.95
C SER A 55 33.97 14.58 0.86
N GLY A 56 32.98 15.28 0.33
CA GLY A 56 33.17 16.33 -0.69
C GLY A 56 33.23 15.87 -2.15
N VAL A 57 33.20 14.56 -2.46
CA VAL A 57 33.20 14.05 -3.86
C VAL A 57 31.85 14.16 -4.58
N SER A 58 30.91 14.98 -4.07
CA SER A 58 29.63 15.29 -4.72
C SER A 58 28.65 14.11 -4.88
N LYS A 59 28.70 13.11 -3.99
CA LYS A 59 27.78 11.95 -3.99
C LYS A 59 26.31 12.37 -3.99
N SER A 60 25.94 13.32 -3.14
CA SER A 60 24.57 13.87 -3.08
C SER A 60 24.18 14.59 -4.37
N ASN A 61 25.10 15.30 -5.01
CA ASN A 61 24.83 16.03 -6.25
C ASN A 61 24.62 15.07 -7.44
N LEU A 62 25.34 13.94 -7.45
CA LEU A 62 25.10 12.86 -8.39
C LEU A 62 23.71 12.26 -8.21
N LEU A 63 23.31 12.03 -6.96
CA LEU A 63 22.01 11.48 -6.59
C LEU A 63 20.87 12.43 -6.96
N SER A 64 21.01 13.72 -6.70
CA SER A 64 20.06 14.78 -7.11
C SER A 64 19.98 14.94 -8.63
N ARG A 65 21.11 14.83 -9.33
CA ARG A 65 21.10 14.87 -10.80
C ARG A 65 20.44 13.64 -11.40
N PHE A 66 20.61 12.47 -10.78
CA PHE A 66 19.98 11.24 -11.26
C PHE A 66 18.46 11.23 -11.01
N THR A 67 18.00 11.71 -9.85
CA THR A 67 16.58 11.65 -9.45
C THR A 67 15.77 12.86 -9.90
N ARG A 68 16.37 14.06 -9.95
CA ARG A 68 15.69 15.34 -10.21
C ARG A 68 16.31 16.16 -11.33
N ASN A 69 17.42 15.69 -11.92
CA ASN A 69 18.20 16.42 -12.92
C ASN A 69 18.69 17.80 -12.45
N GLU A 70 18.87 17.97 -11.14
CA GLU A 70 19.36 19.20 -10.51
C GLU A 70 20.84 19.07 -10.14
N PHE A 71 21.58 20.18 -10.26
CA PHE A 71 22.99 20.24 -9.89
C PHE A 71 23.28 21.56 -9.17
N SER A 72 23.78 21.47 -7.94
CA SER A 72 24.23 22.62 -7.15
C SER A 72 25.75 22.69 -7.12
N LEU A 73 26.31 23.80 -7.59
CA LEU A 73 27.76 24.07 -7.54
C LEU A 73 28.26 24.36 -6.12
N GLU A 74 27.38 24.81 -5.22
CA GLU A 74 27.68 25.07 -3.80
C GLU A 74 27.28 23.89 -2.91
N SER A 75 27.46 22.65 -3.39
CA SER A 75 27.10 21.47 -2.59
C SER A 75 28.01 21.38 -1.36
N LYS A 76 27.47 21.72 -0.18
CA LYS A 76 28.13 21.45 1.11
C LYS A 76 28.27 19.94 1.32
N SER A 77 29.29 19.53 2.07
CA SER A 77 29.45 18.11 2.39
C SER A 77 28.26 17.61 3.21
N THR A 78 27.70 16.48 2.79
CA THR A 78 26.56 15.85 3.47
C THR A 78 27.02 15.30 4.81
N ILE A 79 26.43 15.81 5.89
CA ILE A 79 26.66 15.30 7.24
C ILE A 79 25.58 14.25 7.51
N GLY A 80 25.97 12.97 7.55
CA GLY A 80 25.05 11.85 7.77
C GLY A 80 24.66 11.13 6.46
N VAL A 81 23.38 10.77 6.32
CA VAL A 81 22.84 10.00 5.19
C VAL A 81 21.69 10.76 4.54
N GLU A 82 21.64 10.76 3.23
CA GLU A 82 20.57 11.36 2.43
C GLU A 82 19.76 10.26 1.72
N PHE A 83 18.43 10.42 1.72
CA PHE A 83 17.50 9.48 1.08
C PHE A 83 16.84 10.17 -0.12
N ALA A 84 16.80 9.48 -1.26
CA ALA A 84 15.94 9.82 -2.38
C ALA A 84 15.15 8.57 -2.79
N THR A 85 13.94 8.80 -3.28
CA THR A 85 13.02 7.76 -3.74
C THR A 85 12.77 7.88 -5.23
#